data_AF-A0AAW2CX55-F1
#
_entry.id   AF-A0AAW2CX55-F1
#
_cell.length_a   1.000
_cell.length_b   1.000
_cell.length_c   1.000
_cell.angle_alpha   90.00
_cell.angle_beta   90.00
_cell.angle_gamma   90.00
#
_symmetry.space_group_name_H-M   'P 1'
#
loop_
_entity.id
_entity.type
_entity.pdbx_description
1 polymer ?
#
loop_
_entity_poly.entity_id
_entity_poly.type
_entity_poly.pdbx_seq_one_letter_code
_entity_poly.pdbx_strand_id
1 'polypeptide(L)'
;MIIQKARALLDEFQVANFQLSQPVVKDSGQWICPKPPWYKINTNAAVFEQQQATEVGAMIRDHEEVVATLSKKLWYPLGPLGGRS
;
A
#
# COMPACT_ATOMS: atom_id res chain seq x y z
N MET A 1 24.40 1.57 -0.62
CA MET A 1 23.68 0.69 0.33
C MET A 1 22.17 0.94 0.40
N ILE A 2 21.68 2.18 0.26
CA ILE A 2 20.25 2.52 0.36
C ILE A 2 19.39 1.92 -0.76
N ILE A 3 19.87 1.97 -2.01
CA ILE A 3 19.14 1.47 -3.20
C ILE A 3 18.85 -0.04 -3.11
N GLN A 4 19.79 -0.82 -2.58
CA GLN A 4 19.59 -2.27 -2.45
C GLN A 4 18.58 -2.62 -1.37
N LYS A 5 18.56 -1.87 -0.25
CA LYS A 5 17.54 -2.05 0.79
C LYS A 5 16.14 -1.67 0.32
N ALA A 6 16.03 -0.59 -0.47
CA ALA A 6 14.75 -0.19 -1.06
C ALA A 6 14.23 -1.24 -2.05
N ARG A 7 15.12 -1.82 -2.87
CA ARG A 7 14.76 -2.90 -3.80
C ARG A 7 14.32 -4.17 -3.05
N ALA A 8 15.06 -4.56 -2.01
CA ALA A 8 14.68 -5.71 -1.18
C ALA A 8 13.29 -5.52 -0.53
N LEU A 9 12.99 -4.32 -0.01
CA LEU A 9 11.68 -4.02 0.56
C LEU A 9 10.56 -4.04 -0.51
N LEU A 10 10.85 -3.58 -1.71
CA LEU A 10 9.89 -3.61 -2.82
C LEU A 10 9.64 -5.05 -3.30
N ASP A 11 10.69 -5.86 -3.39
CA ASP A 11 10.61 -7.27 -3.77
C ASP A 11 9.86 -8.07 -2.70
N GLU A 12 10.15 -7.86 -1.41
CA GLU A 12 9.40 -8.45 -0.29
C GLU A 12 7.92 -8.06 -0.32
N PHE A 13 7.63 -6.78 -0.57
CA PHE A 13 6.26 -6.30 -0.71
C PHE A 13 5.55 -6.93 -1.90
N GLN A 14 6.21 -6.99 -3.06
CA GLN A 14 5.64 -7.60 -4.25
C GLN A 14 5.38 -9.09 -4.00
N VAL A 15 6.37 -9.85 -3.54
CA VAL A 15 6.23 -11.28 -3.23
C VAL A 15 5.11 -11.55 -2.23
N ALA A 16 5.00 -10.74 -1.17
CA ALA A 16 3.94 -10.90 -0.17
C ALA A 16 2.55 -10.57 -0.69
N ASN A 17 2.42 -9.71 -1.71
CA ASN A 17 1.13 -9.26 -2.24
C ASN A 17 0.76 -9.89 -3.60
N PHE A 18 1.69 -10.56 -4.31
CA PHE A 18 1.48 -11.07 -5.68
C PHE A 18 0.58 -12.32 -5.76
N GLN A 19 0.08 -12.85 -4.64
CA GLN A 19 -0.73 -14.08 -4.63
C GLN A 19 -2.09 -13.95 -3.93
N LEU A 20 -2.65 -12.74 -3.80
CA LEU A 20 -4.09 -12.65 -3.60
C LEU A 20 -4.75 -12.68 -4.97
N SER A 21 -5.14 -13.87 -5.42
CA SER A 21 -6.18 -14.04 -6.44
C SER A 21 -7.45 -13.37 -5.92
N GLN A 22 -7.54 -12.04 -6.10
CA GLN A 22 -8.73 -11.31 -5.74
C GLN A 22 -9.85 -11.86 -6.62
N PRO A 23 -11.00 -12.27 -6.04
CA PRO A 23 -12.16 -12.55 -6.86
C PRO A 23 -12.42 -11.29 -7.69
N VAL A 24 -12.53 -11.45 -9.02
CA VAL A 24 -12.87 -10.37 -9.93
C VAL A 24 -14.23 -9.83 -9.52
N VAL A 25 -14.24 -8.81 -8.67
CA VAL A 25 -15.45 -8.06 -8.35
C VAL A 25 -15.76 -7.29 -9.61
N LYS A 26 -16.86 -7.66 -10.29
CA LYS A 26 -17.38 -6.88 -11.41
C LYS A 26 -17.57 -5.45 -10.93
N ASP A 27 -16.79 -4.57 -11.51
CA ASP A 27 -16.74 -3.15 -11.16
C ASP A 27 -18.09 -2.50 -11.47
N SER A 28 -18.92 -2.36 -10.44
CA SER A 28 -20.13 -1.53 -10.49
C SER A 28 -19.84 -0.08 -10.11
N GLY A 29 -18.56 0.31 -9.96
CA GLY A 29 -18.13 1.61 -9.45
C GLY A 29 -18.49 1.84 -7.97
N GLN A 30 -19.21 0.91 -7.32
CA GLN A 30 -19.57 0.98 -5.90
C GLN A 30 -18.72 0.01 -5.09
N TRP A 31 -18.01 0.56 -4.11
CA TRP A 31 -17.23 -0.22 -3.17
C TRP A 31 -18.14 -0.99 -2.20
N ILE A 32 -17.93 -2.31 -2.08
CA ILE A 32 -18.65 -3.19 -1.13
C ILE A 32 -17.67 -3.68 -0.07
N CYS A 33 -18.10 -3.75 1.19
CA CYS A 33 -17.30 -4.34 2.28
C CYS A 33 -16.93 -5.80 1.96
N PRO A 34 -15.66 -6.22 2.19
CA PRO A 34 -15.28 -7.61 2.01
C PRO A 34 -16.09 -8.50 2.96
N LYS A 35 -16.43 -9.72 2.55
CA LYS A 35 -17.02 -10.73 3.45
C LYS A 35 -15.92 -11.53 4.14
N PRO A 36 -16.16 -12.09 5.33
CA PRO A 36 -15.20 -13.00 5.97
C PRO A 36 -14.78 -14.14 5.01
N PRO A 37 -13.50 -14.58 5.01
CA PRO A 37 -12.39 -14.16 5.87
C PRO A 37 -11.50 -13.04 5.28
N TRP A 38 -12.03 -12.24 4.34
CA TRP A 38 -11.22 -11.29 3.58
C TRP A 38 -11.06 -9.93 4.28
N TYR A 39 -9.87 -9.34 4.14
CA TYR A 39 -9.57 -7.98 4.58
C TYR A 39 -9.39 -7.04 3.39
N LYS A 40 -9.77 -5.78 3.56
CA LYS A 40 -9.46 -4.68 2.67
C LYS A 40 -8.26 -3.91 3.21
N ILE A 41 -7.27 -3.64 2.37
CA ILE A 41 -6.15 -2.77 2.71
C ILE A 41 -6.21 -1.53 1.81
N ASN A 42 -6.40 -0.35 2.40
CA ASN A 42 -6.24 0.94 1.72
C ASN A 42 -4.84 1.46 2.00
N THR A 43 -4.08 1.80 0.96
CA THR A 43 -2.75 2.42 1.11
C THR A 43 -2.77 3.85 0.56
N ASN A 44 -2.09 4.76 1.25
CA ASN A 44 -1.85 6.12 0.79
C ASN A 44 -0.39 6.49 1.02
N ALA A 45 0.16 7.39 0.20
CA ALA A 45 1.49 7.93 0.39
C ALA A 45 1.47 9.46 0.26
N ALA A 46 2.24 10.13 1.11
CA ALA A 46 2.45 11.57 1.09
C ALA A 46 3.95 11.87 0.97
N VAL A 47 4.31 12.80 0.10
CA VAL A 47 5.69 13.28 -0.05
C VAL A 47 5.81 14.63 0.64
N PHE A 48 6.78 14.72 1.56
CA PHE A 48 7.11 15.94 2.30
C PHE A 48 8.41 16.51 1.74
N GLU A 49 8.32 17.35 0.71
CA GLU A 49 9.49 17.91 0.00
C GLU A 49 10.45 18.66 0.93
N GLN A 50 9.90 19.49 1.83
CA GLN A 50 10.70 20.24 2.81
C GLN A 50 11.47 19.34 3.79
N GLN A 51 10.94 18.16 4.08
CA GLN A 51 11.56 17.20 5.00
C GLN A 51 12.37 16.12 4.27
N GLN A 52 12.45 16.17 2.94
CA GLN A 52 13.06 15.13 2.10
C GLN A 52 12.60 13.72 2.52
N ALA A 53 11.31 13.59 2.78
CA ALA A 53 10.73 12.38 3.35
C ALA A 53 9.45 11.97 2.64
N THR A 54 9.14 10.68 2.67
CA THR A 54 7.86 10.12 2.22
C THR A 54 7.23 9.37 3.37
N GLU A 55 5.95 9.58 3.61
CA GLU A 55 5.18 8.77 4.55
C GLU A 55 4.21 7.88 3.79
N VAL A 56 4.15 6.61 4.19
CA VAL A 56 3.21 5.63 3.66
C VAL A 56 2.29 5.21 4.80
N GLY A 57 0.98 5.33 4.58
CA GLY A 57 -0.06 4.87 5.48
C GLY A 57 -0.82 3.69 4.87
N ALA A 58 -1.18 2.72 5.69
CA ALA A 58 -2.07 1.63 5.33
C ALA A 58 -3.18 1.48 6.38
N MET A 59 -4.39 1.16 5.93
CA MET A 59 -5.53 0.91 6.78
C MET A 59 -6.15 -0.42 6.39
N ILE A 60 -6.16 -1.36 7.34
CA ILE A 60 -6.69 -2.71 7.19
C ILE A 60 -8.07 -2.74 7.82
N ARG A 61 -9.07 -3.19 7.07
CA ARG A 61 -10.46 -3.31 7.50
C ARG A 61 -10.98 -4.70 7.21
N ASP A 62 -11.83 -5.22 8.07
CA ASP A 62 -12.65 -6.38 7.77
C ASP A 62 -14.05 -5.95 7.32
N HIS A 63 -15.03 -6.84 7.43
CA HIS A 63 -16.42 -6.60 7.08
C HIS A 63 -17.18 -5.64 8.03
N GLU A 64 -16.69 -5.42 9.24
CA GLU A 64 -17.35 -4.66 10.31
C GLU A 64 -16.57 -3.38 10.63
N GLU A 65 -15.26 -3.49 10.82
CA GLU A 65 -14.45 -2.41 11.38
C GLU A 65 -13.01 -2.33 10.87
N VAL A 66 -12.29 -1.30 11.35
CA VAL A 66 -10.85 -1.13 11.12
C VAL A 66 -10.10 -2.04 12.09
N VAL A 67 -9.35 -2.99 11.54
CA VAL A 67 -8.57 -3.97 12.32
C VAL A 67 -7.21 -3.39 12.68
N ALA A 68 -6.60 -2.64 11.77
CA ALA A 68 -5.30 -2.04 12.00
C ALA A 68 -5.07 -0.81 11.14
N THR A 69 -4.28 0.13 11.67
CA THR A 69 -3.68 1.22 10.93
C THR A 69 -2.17 1.14 11.07
N LEU A 70 -1.47 1.33 9.96
CA LEU A 70 0.00 1.30 9.90
C LEU A 70 0.47 2.59 9.24
N SER A 71 1.54 3.18 9.75
CA SER A 71 2.24 4.26 9.06
C SER A 71 3.75 4.07 9.17
N LYS A 72 4.47 4.46 8.12
CA LYS A 72 5.92 4.43 8.09
C LYS A 72 6.44 5.64 7.35
N LYS A 73 7.28 6.42 8.06
CA LYS A 73 8.05 7.51 7.47
C LYS A 73 9.39 6.99 6.95
N LEU A 74 9.70 7.35 5.72
CA LEU A 74 10.95 7.06 5.03
C LEU A 74 11.71 8.39 4.86
N TRP A 75 12.94 8.43 5.33
CA TRP A 75 13.82 9.61 5.26
C TRP A 75 14.53 9.74 3.91
N TYR A 76 13.78 9.54 2.84
CA TYR A 76 14.20 9.80 1.47
C TYR A 76 12.94 9.97 0.62
N PRO A 77 12.84 11.00 -0.24
CA PRO A 77 11.69 11.18 -1.10
C PRO A 77 11.67 10.06 -2.13
N LEU A 78 10.66 9.20 -2.07
CA LEU A 78 10.35 8.31 -3.17
C LEU A 78 9.87 9.21 -4.32
N GLY A 79 10.59 9.20 -5.45
CA GLY A 79 10.22 9.98 -6.62
C GLY A 79 8.81 9.64 -7.12
N PRO A 80 8.25 10.42 -8.06
CA PRO A 80 6.89 10.22 -8.55
C PRO A 80 6.64 8.77 -8.94
N LEU A 81 5.58 8.15 -8.40
CA LEU A 81 5.08 6.84 -8.85
C LEU A 81 4.39 7.02 -10.21
N GLY A 82 5.19 7.28 -11.23
CA GLY A 82 4.76 7.68 -12.56
C GLY A 82 5.98 7.79 -13.46
N GLY A 83 6.60 6.65 -13.75
CA GLY A 83 7.56 6.56 -14.83
C GLY A 83 6.86 6.83 -16.16
N ARG A 84 7.03 8.04 -16.70
CA ARG A 84 6.93 8.26 -18.14
C ARG A 84 8.13 7.56 -18.77
N SER A 85 7.88 6.54 -19.59
CA SER A 85 8.72 6.20 -20.74
C SER A 85 8.03 6.69 -22.00
#